data_AF-A0A5M3W5R8-F1
#
_entry.id   AF-A0A5M3W5R8-F1
#
_cell.length_a   1.000
_cell.length_b   1.000
_cell.length_c   1.000
_cell.angle_alpha   90.00
_cell.angle_beta   90.00
_cell.angle_gamma   90.00
#
_symmetry.space_group_name_H-M   'P 1'
#
loop_
_entity.id
_entity.type
_entity.pdbx_description
1 polymer ?
#
loop_
_entity_poly.entity_id
_entity_poly.type
_entity_poly.pdbx_seq_one_letter_code
_entity_poly.pdbx_strand_id
1 'polypeptide(L)'
;MPWAWKRPTAYAAYATCVCTAAYGLMKLAQALGANALADKDPLPPDLRRRLLARDPLFVASHWILFTLAIVGIVIALATIRPWGRRFPRWILLTATWTAGIFMIVRSLGPVGYGFVGDTLVLTGVQPPPPQHAELARHLARWDLMLWSPFFLLWGLLWTATAWRFTRTTRT
;
A
#
# COMPACT_ATOMS: atom_id res chain seq x y z
N MET A 1 -27.42 -16.38 20.64
CA MET A 1 -26.77 -15.49 19.65
C MET A 1 -25.28 -15.33 19.99
N PRO A 2 -24.35 -16.05 19.35
CA PRO A 2 -22.93 -16.04 19.75
C PRO A 2 -22.00 -15.23 18.81
N TRP A 3 -22.46 -14.11 18.22
CA TRP A 3 -21.69 -13.36 17.22
C TRP A 3 -21.00 -12.08 17.73
N ALA A 4 -20.99 -11.83 19.05
CA ALA A 4 -20.31 -10.68 19.66
C ALA A 4 -18.78 -10.89 19.75
N TRP A 5 -18.11 -11.13 18.61
CA TRP A 5 -16.66 -11.04 18.54
C TRP A 5 -16.26 -9.57 18.72
N LYS A 6 -15.42 -9.33 19.73
CA LYS A 6 -15.11 -8.03 20.34
C LYS A 6 -14.93 -6.90 19.31
N ARG A 7 -15.84 -5.91 19.35
CA ARG A 7 -15.88 -4.67 18.55
C ARG A 7 -14.51 -4.10 18.09
N PRO A 8 -13.46 -4.01 18.94
CA PRO A 8 -12.14 -3.55 18.51
C PRO A 8 -11.55 -4.31 17.31
N THR A 9 -11.51 -5.65 17.30
CA THR A 9 -10.79 -6.40 16.24
C THR A 9 -11.35 -6.15 14.85
N ALA A 10 -12.65 -5.95 14.75
CA ALA A 10 -13.33 -5.64 13.50
C ALA A 10 -12.89 -4.29 12.91
N TYR A 11 -12.69 -3.25 13.74
CA TYR A 11 -12.33 -1.92 13.25
C TYR A 11 -10.99 -1.88 12.50
N ALA A 12 -9.97 -2.61 12.98
CA ALA A 12 -8.67 -2.64 12.33
C ALA A 12 -8.75 -3.32 10.95
N ALA A 13 -9.46 -4.44 10.86
CA ALA A 13 -9.67 -5.15 9.60
C ALA A 13 -10.51 -4.31 8.61
N TYR A 14 -11.58 -3.65 9.08
CA TYR A 14 -12.38 -2.76 8.22
C TYR A 14 -11.58 -1.54 7.76
N ALA A 15 -10.82 -0.88 8.64
CA ALA A 15 -9.94 0.22 8.24
C ALA A 15 -8.89 -0.25 7.22
N THR A 16 -8.32 -1.43 7.41
CA THR A 16 -7.41 -2.06 6.43
C THR A 16 -8.11 -2.27 5.08
N CYS A 17 -9.36 -2.75 5.08
CA CYS A 17 -10.15 -2.91 3.86
C CYS A 17 -10.38 -1.56 3.16
N VAL A 18 -10.73 -0.51 3.91
CA VAL A 18 -10.96 0.83 3.34
C VAL A 18 -9.69 1.38 2.70
N CYS A 19 -8.54 1.32 3.38
CA CYS A 19 -7.26 1.76 2.82
C CYS A 19 -6.88 0.92 1.58
N THR A 20 -7.06 -0.39 1.65
CA THR A 20 -6.75 -1.29 0.52
C THR A 20 -7.66 -1.02 -0.67
N ALA A 21 -8.95 -0.76 -0.43
CA ALA A 21 -9.92 -0.43 -1.47
C ALA A 21 -9.61 0.93 -2.10
N ALA A 22 -9.27 1.95 -1.31
CA ALA A 22 -8.88 3.26 -1.82
C ALA A 22 -7.65 3.16 -2.74
N TYR A 23 -6.62 2.40 -2.33
CA TYR A 23 -5.45 2.15 -3.16
C TYR A 23 -5.79 1.34 -4.43
N GLY A 24 -6.58 0.28 -4.29
CA GLY A 24 -7.02 -0.55 -5.41
C GLY A 24 -7.83 0.23 -6.44
N LEU A 25 -8.80 1.05 -6.00
CA LEU A 25 -9.61 1.89 -6.88
C LEU A 25 -8.75 2.92 -7.62
N MET A 26 -7.75 3.50 -6.96
CA MET A 26 -6.80 4.36 -7.66
C MET A 26 -6.05 3.58 -8.74
N LYS A 27 -5.56 2.37 -8.44
CA LYS A 27 -4.85 1.54 -9.42
C LYS A 27 -5.75 1.10 -10.57
N LEU A 28 -7.03 0.83 -10.31
CA LEU A 28 -8.04 0.59 -11.33
C LEU A 28 -8.25 1.83 -12.21
N ALA A 29 -8.41 3.01 -11.61
CA ALA A 29 -8.57 4.26 -12.37
C ALA A 29 -7.36 4.50 -13.29
N GLN A 30 -6.15 4.28 -12.79
CA GLN A 30 -4.92 4.36 -13.59
C GLN A 30 -4.87 3.28 -14.69
N ALA A 31 -5.31 2.04 -14.42
CA ALA A 31 -5.43 0.99 -15.43
C ALA A 31 -6.43 1.33 -16.55
N LEU A 32 -7.52 2.03 -16.21
CA LEU A 32 -8.53 2.52 -17.14
C LEU A 32 -8.06 3.76 -17.93
N GLY A 33 -6.91 4.34 -17.58
CA GLY A 33 -6.30 5.48 -18.26
C GLY A 33 -6.57 6.84 -17.63
N ALA A 34 -7.05 6.89 -16.38
CA ALA A 34 -7.15 8.15 -15.63
C ALA A 34 -5.75 8.60 -15.20
N ASN A 35 -5.20 9.60 -15.89
CA ASN A 35 -3.87 10.15 -15.62
C ASN A 35 -3.83 11.17 -14.46
N ALA A 36 -4.99 11.57 -13.92
CA ALA A 36 -5.11 12.66 -12.94
C ALA A 36 -4.30 12.47 -11.64
N LEU A 37 -4.01 11.22 -11.25
CA LEU A 37 -3.14 10.86 -10.13
C LEU A 37 -1.75 10.37 -10.57
N ALA A 38 -1.57 9.98 -11.83
CA ALA A 38 -0.26 9.56 -12.35
C ALA A 38 0.76 10.72 -12.34
N ASP A 39 0.30 11.97 -12.46
CA ASP A 39 1.15 13.16 -12.31
C ASP A 39 1.66 13.39 -10.87
N LYS A 40 1.06 12.73 -9.86
CA LYS A 40 1.43 12.87 -8.44
C LYS A 40 2.06 11.61 -7.84
N ASP A 41 2.15 10.52 -8.60
CA ASP A 41 2.85 9.32 -8.17
C ASP A 41 4.37 9.53 -8.36
N PRO A 42 5.22 9.12 -7.40
CA PRO A 42 6.68 9.19 -7.50
C PRO A 42 7.23 8.14 -8.46
N LEU A 43 6.97 8.31 -9.76
CA LEU A 43 7.55 7.46 -10.80
C LEU A 43 8.82 8.07 -11.41
N PRO A 44 9.85 7.26 -11.65
CA PRO A 44 10.97 7.64 -12.50
C PRO A 44 10.53 8.17 -13.88
N PRO A 45 11.23 9.15 -14.47
CA PRO A 45 10.85 9.80 -15.72
C PRO A 45 10.67 8.83 -16.91
N ASP A 46 11.42 7.71 -16.91
CA ASP A 46 11.33 6.68 -17.95
C ASP A 46 10.01 5.89 -17.85
N LEU A 47 9.53 5.65 -16.63
CA LEU A 47 8.23 5.04 -16.35
C LEU A 47 7.09 6.01 -16.69
N ARG A 48 7.28 7.32 -16.49
CA ARG A 48 6.32 8.36 -16.88
C ARG A 48 6.10 8.42 -18.40
N ARG A 49 7.16 8.29 -19.21
CA ARG A 49 7.04 8.21 -20.68
C ARG A 49 6.33 6.94 -21.13
N ARG A 50 6.61 5.80 -20.49
CA ARG A 50 5.93 4.52 -20.75
C ARG A 50 4.44 4.55 -20.37
N LEU A 51 4.08 5.25 -19.30
CA LEU A 51 2.69 5.56 -18.92
C LEU A 51 1.95 6.32 -20.02
N LEU A 52 2.53 7.43 -20.50
CA LEU A 52 1.95 8.27 -21.54
C LEU A 52 1.86 7.55 -22.89
N ALA A 53 2.76 6.58 -23.14
CA ALA A 53 2.74 5.71 -24.30
C ALA A 53 1.77 4.50 -24.18
N ARG A 54 1.06 4.34 -23.06
CA ARG A 54 0.30 3.11 -22.73
C ARG A 54 1.11 1.83 -22.94
N ASP A 55 2.35 1.83 -22.45
CA ASP A 55 3.19 0.63 -22.46
C ASP A 55 2.41 -0.54 -21.81
N PRO A 56 2.17 -1.65 -22.53
CA PRO A 56 1.33 -2.75 -22.06
C PRO A 56 1.77 -3.30 -20.71
N LEU A 57 3.07 -3.28 -20.44
CA LEU A 57 3.65 -3.72 -19.17
C LEU A 57 3.22 -2.82 -18.01
N PHE A 58 3.09 -1.52 -18.28
CA PHE A 58 2.71 -0.56 -17.27
C PHE A 58 1.23 -0.67 -16.90
N VAL A 59 0.36 -0.82 -17.91
CA VAL A 59 -1.07 -1.08 -17.70
C VAL A 59 -1.28 -2.43 -16.99
N ALA A 60 -0.55 -3.47 -17.38
CA ALA A 60 -0.59 -4.78 -16.73
C ALA A 60 -0.22 -4.67 -15.23
N SER A 61 0.79 -3.86 -14.87
CA SER A 61 1.17 -3.67 -13.46
C SER A 61 0.04 -3.05 -12.62
N HIS A 62 -0.77 -2.15 -13.20
CA HIS A 62 -1.91 -1.53 -12.51
C HIS A 62 -3.03 -2.54 -12.28
N TRP A 63 -3.32 -3.40 -13.26
CA TRP A 63 -4.25 -4.51 -13.11
C TRP A 63 -3.79 -5.52 -12.06
N ILE A 64 -2.49 -5.85 -12.03
CA ILE A 64 -1.92 -6.74 -11.02
C ILE A 64 -2.11 -6.14 -9.63
N LEU A 65 -1.77 -4.86 -9.44
CA LEU A 65 -1.92 -4.19 -8.14
C LEU A 65 -3.38 -4.07 -7.71
N PHE A 66 -4.30 -3.81 -8.64
CA PHE A 66 -5.74 -3.81 -8.35
C PHE A 66 -6.22 -5.20 -7.93
N THR A 67 -5.81 -6.24 -8.65
CA THR A 67 -6.16 -7.63 -8.31
C THR A 67 -5.60 -8.01 -6.94
N LEU A 68 -4.37 -7.60 -6.64
CA LEU A 68 -3.75 -7.81 -5.34
C LEU A 68 -4.49 -7.05 -4.23
N ALA A 69 -5.01 -5.85 -4.50
CA ALA A 69 -5.84 -5.12 -3.56
C ALA A 69 -7.16 -5.86 -3.27
N ILE A 70 -7.82 -6.43 -4.28
CA ILE A 70 -9.01 -7.28 -4.07
C ILE A 70 -8.66 -8.47 -3.17
N VAL A 71 -7.57 -9.18 -3.46
CA VAL A 71 -7.09 -10.30 -2.63
C VAL A 71 -6.81 -9.83 -1.21
N GLY A 72 -6.18 -8.66 -1.03
CA GLY A 72 -5.94 -8.04 0.27
C GLY A 72 -7.22 -7.78 1.05
N ILE A 73 -8.28 -7.26 0.41
CA ILE A 73 -9.59 -7.08 1.06
C ILE A 73 -10.17 -8.43 1.50
N VAL A 74 -10.10 -9.45 0.64
CA VAL A 74 -10.57 -10.81 0.98
C VAL A 74 -9.80 -11.35 2.18
N ILE A 75 -8.47 -11.21 2.21
CA ILE A 75 -7.62 -11.66 3.33
C ILE A 75 -7.99 -10.91 4.61
N ALA A 76 -8.13 -9.58 4.56
CA ALA A 76 -8.51 -8.78 5.71
C ALA A 76 -9.89 -9.17 6.25
N LEU A 77 -10.88 -9.39 5.38
CA LEU A 77 -12.21 -9.86 5.78
C LEU A 77 -12.19 -11.29 6.31
N ALA A 78 -11.34 -12.17 5.76
CA ALA A 78 -11.16 -13.53 6.25
C ALA A 78 -10.69 -13.55 7.72
N THR A 79 -9.93 -12.54 8.18
CA THR A 79 -9.53 -12.48 9.60
C THR A 79 -10.67 -12.25 10.58
N ILE A 80 -11.81 -11.72 10.13
CA ILE A 80 -12.96 -11.35 10.99
C ILE A 80 -14.23 -12.13 10.69
N ARG A 81 -14.36 -12.72 9.50
CA ARG A 81 -15.56 -13.44 9.07
C ARG A 81 -15.45 -14.94 9.35
N PRO A 82 -16.59 -15.61 9.65
CA PRO A 82 -16.59 -17.04 9.99
C PRO A 82 -16.09 -17.94 8.84
N TRP A 83 -16.27 -17.54 7.58
CA TRP A 83 -15.75 -18.29 6.42
C TRP A 83 -14.22 -18.28 6.33
N GLY A 84 -13.55 -17.34 6.99
CA GLY A 84 -12.09 -17.29 7.07
C GLY A 84 -11.48 -18.49 7.80
N ARG A 85 -12.27 -19.20 8.62
CA ARG A 85 -11.86 -20.47 9.25
C ARG A 85 -11.55 -21.59 8.25
N ARG A 86 -11.97 -21.45 6.99
CA ARG A 86 -11.62 -22.39 5.91
C ARG A 86 -10.16 -22.25 5.46
N PHE A 87 -9.55 -21.09 5.70
CA PHE A 87 -8.15 -20.86 5.35
C PHE A 87 -7.23 -21.29 6.50
N PRO A 88 -6.09 -21.93 6.20
CA PRO A 88 -5.12 -22.26 7.21
C PRO A 88 -4.56 -20.96 7.82
N ARG A 89 -4.58 -20.90 9.15
CA ARG A 89 -4.26 -19.70 9.93
C ARG A 89 -2.91 -19.08 9.58
N TRP A 90 -1.91 -19.92 9.30
CA TRP A 90 -0.56 -19.44 8.98
C TRP A 90 -0.55 -18.60 7.71
N ILE A 91 -1.38 -18.89 6.69
CA ILE A 91 -1.47 -18.10 5.46
C ILE A 91 -2.01 -16.70 5.75
N LEU A 92 -3.08 -16.59 6.54
CA LEU A 92 -3.67 -15.29 6.89
C LEU A 92 -2.69 -14.45 7.72
N LEU A 93 -1.95 -15.09 8.63
CA LEU A 93 -0.94 -14.42 9.46
C LEU A 93 0.27 -13.99 8.62
N THR A 94 0.83 -14.87 7.78
CA THR A 94 1.96 -14.50 6.94
C THR A 94 1.56 -13.39 5.99
N ALA A 95 0.42 -13.48 5.30
CA ALA A 95 -0.04 -12.44 4.39
C ALA A 95 -0.24 -11.08 5.08
N THR A 96 -0.91 -11.05 6.24
CA THR A 96 -1.17 -9.79 6.98
C THR A 96 0.11 -9.17 7.54
N TRP A 97 1.03 -9.98 8.09
CA TRP A 97 2.33 -9.50 8.57
C TRP A 97 3.23 -9.04 7.44
N THR A 98 3.35 -9.82 6.37
CA THR A 98 4.18 -9.48 5.20
C THR A 98 3.69 -8.20 4.55
N ALA A 99 2.38 -8.03 4.35
CA ALA A 99 1.81 -6.79 3.83
C ALA A 99 2.09 -5.60 4.75
N GLY A 100 1.90 -5.76 6.07
CA GLY A 100 2.16 -4.69 7.03
C GLY A 100 3.62 -4.26 7.08
N ILE A 101 4.55 -5.21 7.21
CA ILE A 101 5.99 -4.94 7.23
C ILE A 101 6.44 -4.31 5.91
N PHE A 102 6.00 -4.86 4.78
CA PHE A 102 6.35 -4.33 3.47
C PHE A 102 5.95 -2.86 3.32
N MET A 103 4.73 -2.49 3.73
CA MET A 103 4.25 -1.11 3.65
C MET A 103 4.97 -0.16 4.62
N ILE A 104 5.33 -0.63 5.82
CA ILE A 104 6.14 0.16 6.77
C ILE A 104 7.54 0.39 6.20
N VAL A 105 8.20 -0.67 5.71
CA VAL A 105 9.54 -0.56 5.11
C VAL A 105 9.51 0.38 3.90
N ARG A 106 8.51 0.24 3.02
CA ARG A 106 8.26 1.14 1.87
C ARG A 106 8.14 2.60 2.30
N SER A 107 7.47 2.87 3.43
CA SER A 107 7.26 4.22 3.96
C SER A 107 8.53 4.82 4.58
N LEU A 108 9.34 4.01 5.28
CA LEU A 108 10.59 4.48 5.88
C LEU A 108 11.64 4.82 4.82
N GLY A 109 11.66 4.07 3.72
CA GLY A 109 12.40 4.38 2.51
C GLY A 109 13.86 3.94 2.39
N PRO A 110 14.25 2.73 2.85
CA PRO A 110 15.59 2.19 2.60
C PRO A 110 15.89 1.94 1.11
N VAL A 111 14.88 1.98 0.24
CA VAL A 111 15.01 1.75 -1.22
C VAL A 111 15.11 3.08 -2.01
N GLY A 112 15.36 4.20 -1.33
CA GLY A 112 15.60 5.51 -1.97
C GLY A 112 14.36 6.37 -2.22
N TYR A 113 13.20 5.99 -1.67
CA TYR A 113 11.93 6.72 -1.70
C TYR A 113 11.16 6.42 -0.41
N GLY A 114 10.38 7.35 0.11
CA GLY A 114 9.84 7.31 1.48
C GLY A 114 10.49 8.37 2.38
N PHE A 115 10.15 8.40 3.68
CA PHE A 115 10.59 9.46 4.59
C PHE A 115 12.10 9.74 4.55
N VAL A 116 12.95 8.71 4.60
CA VAL A 116 14.41 8.89 4.56
C VAL A 116 14.90 9.25 3.17
N GLY A 117 14.43 8.55 2.13
CA GLY A 117 14.86 8.79 0.75
C GLY A 117 14.50 10.21 0.27
N ASP A 118 13.26 10.63 0.50
CA ASP A 118 12.76 11.93 0.06
C ASP A 118 13.39 13.09 0.84
N THR A 119 13.63 12.92 2.14
CA THR A 119 14.34 13.94 2.93
C THR A 119 15.78 14.10 2.46
N LEU A 120 16.49 13.01 2.12
CA LEU A 120 17.85 13.08 1.56
C LEU A 120 17.89 13.79 0.20
N VAL A 121 16.87 13.58 -0.65
CA VAL A 121 16.72 14.27 -1.94
C VAL A 121 16.40 15.76 -1.76
N LEU A 122 15.53 16.10 -0.79
CA LEU A 122 15.11 17.49 -0.55
C LEU A 122 16.17 18.32 0.18
N THR A 123 16.95 17.70 1.06
CA THR A 123 18.06 18.34 1.77
C THR A 123 19.33 18.48 0.91
N GLY A 124 19.35 17.84 -0.27
CA GLY A 124 20.50 17.89 -1.18
C GLY A 124 21.69 17.02 -0.76
N VAL A 125 21.53 16.22 0.31
CA VAL A 125 22.56 15.25 0.76
C VAL A 125 22.77 14.17 -0.28
N GLN A 126 21.69 13.72 -0.93
CA GLN A 126 21.75 12.80 -2.06
C GLN A 126 21.14 13.46 -3.30
N PRO A 127 21.92 14.28 -4.03
CA PRO A 127 21.39 15.07 -5.13
C PRO A 127 20.94 14.16 -6.28
N PRO A 128 19.70 14.33 -6.79
CA PRO A 128 19.23 13.58 -7.94
C PRO A 128 19.99 13.98 -9.22
N PRO A 129 20.02 13.11 -10.25
CA PRO A 129 20.66 13.43 -11.53
C PRO A 129 20.16 14.77 -12.09
N PRO A 130 21.06 15.68 -12.53
CA PRO A 130 20.73 17.07 -12.83
C PRO A 130 19.64 17.22 -13.91
N GLN A 131 19.63 16.31 -14.88
CA GLN A 131 18.63 16.19 -15.94
C GLN A 131 17.17 16.04 -15.45
N HIS A 132 16.94 15.59 -14.21
CA HIS A 132 15.60 15.36 -13.66
C HIS A 132 15.43 15.89 -12.22
N ALA A 133 16.31 16.79 -11.78
CA ALA A 133 16.38 17.20 -10.38
C ALA A 133 15.12 17.90 -9.87
N GLU A 134 14.46 18.70 -10.72
CA GLU A 134 13.21 19.38 -10.36
C GLU A 134 12.04 18.40 -10.22
N LEU A 135 11.92 17.45 -11.16
CA LEU A 135 10.92 16.38 -11.11
C LEU A 135 11.12 15.50 -9.87
N ALA A 136 12.36 15.08 -9.58
CA ALA A 136 12.68 14.28 -8.40
C ALA A 136 12.29 14.98 -7.10
N ARG A 137 12.56 16.29 -6.97
CA ARG A 137 12.13 17.08 -5.82
C ARG A 137 10.62 17.25 -5.72
N HIS A 138 9.93 17.40 -6.86
CA HIS A 138 8.46 17.48 -6.87
C HIS A 138 7.82 16.17 -6.42
N LEU A 139 8.32 15.04 -6.93
CA LEU A 139 7.87 13.70 -6.55
C LEU A 139 8.16 13.39 -5.09
N ALA A 140 9.35 13.73 -4.59
CA ALA A 140 9.72 13.56 -3.18
C ALA A 140 8.79 14.33 -2.23
N ARG A 141 8.34 15.54 -2.60
CA ARG A 141 7.36 16.29 -1.79
C ARG A 141 6.01 15.58 -1.72
N TRP A 142 5.50 15.09 -2.86
CA TRP A 142 4.23 14.36 -2.89
C TRP A 142 4.33 13.02 -2.16
N ASP A 143 5.47 12.33 -2.29
CA ASP A 143 5.70 11.08 -1.59
C ASP A 143 5.74 11.31 -0.07
N LEU A 144 6.42 12.36 0.41
CA LEU A 144 6.47 12.70 1.84
C LEU A 144 5.11 13.16 2.41
N MET A 145 4.34 13.95 1.64
CA MET A 145 3.10 14.57 2.13
C MET A 145 1.89 13.63 2.12
N LEU A 146 1.78 12.77 1.10
CA LEU A 146 0.59 11.96 0.90
C LEU A 146 0.88 10.46 1.01
N TRP A 147 1.90 9.99 0.29
CA TRP A 147 2.13 8.55 0.12
C TRP A 147 2.78 7.91 1.34
N SER A 148 3.87 8.47 1.85
CA SER A 148 4.61 7.96 3.00
C SER A 148 3.72 7.86 4.26
N PRO A 149 2.92 8.88 4.62
CA PRO A 149 1.97 8.78 5.73
C PRO A 149 0.86 7.75 5.47
N PHE A 150 0.33 7.70 4.25
CA PHE A 150 -0.71 6.74 3.87
C PHE A 150 -0.20 5.29 3.97
N PHE A 151 0.98 5.00 3.41
CA PHE A 151 1.61 3.68 3.48
C PHE A 151 1.97 3.28 4.90
N LEU A 152 2.43 4.23 5.72
CA LEU A 152 2.70 3.98 7.14
C LEU A 152 1.42 3.59 7.88
N LEU A 153 0.37 4.41 7.75
CA LEU A 153 -0.93 4.15 8.38
C LEU A 153 -1.49 2.81 7.91
N TRP A 154 -1.46 2.55 6.60
CA TRP A 154 -1.96 1.31 6.03
C TRP A 154 -1.17 0.08 6.52
N GLY A 155 0.16 0.18 6.62
CA GLY A 155 1.01 -0.88 7.19
C GLY A 155 0.75 -1.12 8.67
N LEU A 156 0.54 -0.06 9.45
CA LEU A 156 0.13 -0.16 10.86
C LEU A 156 -1.23 -0.83 11.01
N LEU A 157 -2.18 -0.57 10.12
CA LEU A 157 -3.49 -1.24 10.13
C LEU A 157 -3.39 -2.73 9.79
N TRP A 158 -2.55 -3.10 8.81
CA TRP A 158 -2.27 -4.51 8.48
C TRP A 158 -1.62 -5.26 9.65
N THR A 159 -0.59 -4.69 10.27
CA THR A 159 0.07 -5.27 11.46
C THR A 159 -0.86 -5.34 12.66
N ALA A 160 -1.69 -4.33 12.90
CA ALA A 160 -2.72 -4.35 13.95
C ALA A 160 -3.76 -5.46 13.71
N THR A 161 -4.16 -5.68 12.45
CA THR A 161 -5.06 -6.77 12.05
C THR A 161 -4.41 -8.13 12.34
N ALA A 162 -3.14 -8.32 11.94
CA ALA A 162 -2.37 -9.54 12.20
C ALA A 162 -2.21 -9.84 13.70
N TRP A 163 -1.86 -8.82 14.48
CA TRP A 163 -1.66 -8.92 15.93
C TRP A 163 -2.95 -9.28 16.67
N ARG A 164 -4.06 -8.63 16.29
CA ARG A 164 -5.38 -8.90 16.87
C ARG A 164 -5.86 -10.30 16.52
N PHE A 165 -5.69 -10.73 15.27
CA PHE A 165 -6.01 -12.09 14.83
C PHE A 165 -5.19 -13.14 15.59
N THR A 166 -3.91 -12.85 15.90
CA THR A 166 -3.07 -13.72 16.74
C THR A 166 -3.62 -13.87 18.16
N ARG A 167 -4.08 -12.77 18.76
CA ARG A 167 -4.60 -12.73 20.14
C ARG A 167 -5.97 -13.38 20.32
N THR A 168 -6.83 -13.33 19.31
CA THR A 168 -8.21 -13.87 19.42
C THR A 168 -8.24 -15.40 19.43
N THR A 169 -7.11 -16.06 19.15
CA THR A 169 -7.02 -17.52 19.06
C THR A 169 -6.24 -18.15 20.23
N ARG A 170 -5.73 -17.34 21.17
CA ARG A 170 -5.08 -17.82 22.41
C ARG A 170 -6.05 -17.93 23.59
N THR A 171 -7.33 -17.69 23.35
CA THR A 171 -8.46 -17.86 24.28
C THR A 171 -9.37 -18.95 23.77
#